data_AF-A0A6I7HU98-F1
#
_entry.id   AF-A0A6I7HU98-F1
#
_cell.length_a   1.000
_cell.length_b   1.000
_cell.length_c   1.000
_cell.angle_alpha   90.00
_cell.angle_beta   90.00
_cell.angle_gamma   90.00
#
_symmetry.space_group_name_H-M   'P 1'
#
loop_
_entity.id
_entity.type
_entity.pdbx_description
1 polymer ?
#
loop_
_entity_poly.entity_id
_entity_poly.type
_entity_poly.pdbx_seq_one_letter_code
_entity_poly.pdbx_strand_id
1 'polypeptide(L)'
;MAEEEHRSAASAEDRSSSVRKETGVAHFFAAARYSLQGFLRLYEESAFRHELLAFAAGFVLFWLVGASFSEIVTYAVLMLLLFAVEALNTAIEELVDRVSPEISTVGRNAKDLGSFAVFCLILVNGIFAAAVIFF
;
A
#
# COMPACT_ATOMS: atom_id res chain seq x y z
N MET A 1 -41.96 -29.80 -15.61
CA MET A 1 -41.52 -28.98 -16.76
C MET A 1 -40.88 -27.65 -16.32
N ALA A 2 -41.39 -26.94 -15.31
CA ALA A 2 -40.75 -25.72 -14.78
C ALA A 2 -39.54 -25.95 -13.85
N GLU A 3 -39.42 -27.12 -13.18
CA GLU A 3 -38.26 -27.44 -12.33
C GLU A 3 -37.00 -27.85 -13.12
N GLU A 4 -37.15 -28.31 -14.36
CA GLU A 4 -36.01 -28.68 -15.23
C GLU A 4 -35.34 -27.45 -15.84
N GLU A 5 -36.10 -26.40 -16.19
CA GLU A 5 -35.54 -25.11 -16.62
C GLU A 5 -34.74 -24.43 -15.49
N HIS A 6 -35.22 -24.52 -14.25
CA HIS A 6 -34.53 -23.93 -13.09
C HIS A 6 -33.23 -24.67 -12.73
N ARG A 7 -33.17 -26.00 -12.96
CA ARG A 7 -31.90 -26.77 -12.87
C ARG A 7 -30.96 -26.49 -14.05
N SER A 8 -31.49 -26.21 -15.24
CA SER A 8 -30.69 -25.89 -16.43
C SER A 8 -30.02 -24.52 -16.33
N ALA A 9 -30.72 -23.53 -15.76
CA ALA A 9 -30.18 -22.19 -15.51
C ALA A 9 -29.10 -22.17 -14.40
N ALA A 10 -29.31 -22.91 -13.30
CA ALA A 10 -28.33 -23.02 -12.21
C ALA A 10 -27.02 -23.72 -12.63
N SER A 11 -27.08 -24.59 -13.65
CA SER A 11 -25.88 -25.26 -14.20
C SER A 11 -25.12 -24.38 -15.22
N ALA A 12 -25.64 -23.21 -15.59
CA ALA A 12 -25.05 -22.35 -16.60
C ALA A 12 -24.25 -21.16 -16.03
N GLU A 13 -24.53 -20.73 -14.79
CA GLU A 13 -23.89 -19.56 -14.17
C GLU A 13 -22.60 -19.85 -13.38
N ASP A 14 -22.35 -21.08 -12.92
CA ASP A 14 -21.10 -21.39 -12.22
C ASP A 14 -19.96 -21.82 -13.17
N ARG A 15 -19.82 -21.06 -14.27
CA ARG A 15 -18.65 -21.11 -15.18
C ARG A 15 -17.77 -19.87 -15.03
N SER A 16 -17.94 -19.08 -13.97
CA SER A 16 -17.18 -17.83 -13.81
C SER A 16 -15.87 -18.03 -13.02
N SER A 17 -14.79 -18.01 -13.80
CA SER A 17 -13.40 -17.76 -13.39
C SER A 17 -12.74 -18.82 -12.49
N SER A 18 -12.29 -19.92 -13.11
CA SER A 18 -11.06 -20.54 -12.62
C SER A 18 -9.95 -19.49 -12.69
N VAL A 19 -9.59 -18.88 -11.57
CA VAL A 19 -8.38 -18.06 -11.45
C VAL A 19 -7.23 -19.00 -11.83
N ARG A 20 -6.80 -18.91 -13.09
CA ARG A 20 -5.68 -19.69 -13.61
C ARG A 20 -4.47 -19.26 -12.80
N LYS A 21 -4.06 -20.09 -11.84
CA LYS A 21 -2.80 -19.91 -11.12
C LYS A 21 -1.69 -20.11 -12.15
N GLU A 22 -1.27 -19.03 -12.79
CA GLU A 22 -0.03 -18.97 -13.55
C GLU A 22 1.07 -19.45 -12.58
N THR A 23 1.75 -20.55 -12.89
CA THR A 23 2.84 -21.10 -12.07
C THR A 23 4.19 -20.85 -12.73
N GLY A 24 5.22 -20.63 -11.93
CA GLY A 24 6.60 -20.41 -12.39
C GLY A 24 6.94 -18.95 -12.69
N VAL A 25 7.83 -18.72 -13.65
CA VAL A 25 8.40 -17.39 -14.00
C VAL A 25 7.31 -16.39 -14.41
N ALA A 26 6.23 -16.86 -15.05
CA ALA A 26 5.07 -16.05 -15.41
C ALA A 26 4.37 -15.45 -14.17
N HIS A 27 4.31 -16.16 -13.04
CA HIS A 27 3.76 -15.65 -11.78
C HIS A 27 4.61 -14.52 -11.20
N PHE A 28 5.93 -14.63 -11.27
CA PHE A 28 6.85 -13.61 -10.78
C PHE A 28 6.69 -12.31 -11.58
N PHE A 29 6.64 -12.40 -12.92
CA PHE A 29 6.39 -11.23 -13.77
C PHE A 29 4.98 -10.64 -13.55
N ALA A 30 3.97 -11.48 -13.33
CA ALA A 30 2.63 -11.01 -12.98
C ALA A 30 2.61 -10.27 -11.64
N ALA A 31 3.28 -10.80 -10.61
CA ALA A 31 3.41 -10.16 -9.30
C ALA A 31 4.15 -8.82 -9.38
N ALA A 32 5.27 -8.76 -10.11
CA ALA A 32 6.00 -7.51 -10.35
C ALA A 32 5.11 -6.46 -11.06
N ARG A 33 4.26 -6.90 -12.00
CA ARG A 33 3.30 -6.03 -12.68
C ARG A 33 2.24 -5.49 -11.70
N TYR A 34 1.72 -6.31 -10.80
CA TYR A 34 0.76 -5.86 -9.78
C TYR A 34 1.40 -4.89 -8.78
N SER A 35 2.62 -5.17 -8.34
CA SER A 35 3.37 -4.23 -7.48
C SER A 35 3.62 -2.89 -8.17
N LEU A 36 3.97 -2.90 -9.46
CA LEU A 36 4.15 -1.67 -10.23
C LEU A 36 2.85 -0.88 -10.37
N GLN A 37 1.72 -1.55 -10.64
CA GLN A 37 0.41 -0.89 -10.68
C GLN A 37 0.04 -0.26 -9.34
N GLY A 38 0.28 -0.97 -8.23
CA GLY A 38 0.07 -0.45 -6.88
C GLY A 38 0.93 0.79 -6.60
N PHE A 39 2.21 0.76 -6.96
CA PHE A 39 3.09 1.93 -6.84
C PHE A 39 2.61 3.11 -7.68
N LEU A 40 2.23 2.88 -8.94
CA LEU A 40 1.73 3.94 -9.82
C LEU A 40 0.45 4.57 -9.28
N ARG A 41 -0.46 3.78 -8.73
CA ARG A 41 -1.67 4.28 -8.07
C ARG A 41 -1.34 5.12 -6.85
N LEU A 42 -0.41 4.65 -6.02
CA LEU A 42 0.04 5.38 -4.83
C LEU A 42 0.73 6.70 -5.20
N TYR A 43 1.46 6.73 -6.32
CA TYR A 43 2.11 7.94 -6.83
C TYR A 43 1.15 9.08 -7.20
N GLU A 44 -0.13 8.78 -7.44
CA GLU A 44 -1.15 9.80 -7.64
C GLU A 44 -1.42 10.58 -6.34
N GLU A 45 -1.23 9.94 -5.18
CA GLU A 45 -1.40 10.57 -3.89
C GLU A 45 -0.34 11.63 -3.63
N SER A 46 -0.80 12.82 -3.22
CA SER A 46 0.12 13.91 -2.86
C SER A 46 0.92 13.58 -1.61
N ALA A 47 0.34 12.88 -0.64
CA ALA A 47 1.02 12.44 0.58
C ALA A 47 2.22 11.55 0.24
N PHE A 48 2.00 10.47 -0.51
CA PHE A 48 3.06 9.57 -0.92
C PHE A 48 4.20 10.24 -1.72
N ARG A 49 3.88 11.24 -2.57
CA ARG A 49 4.94 12.02 -3.26
C ARG A 49 5.83 12.79 -2.28
N HIS A 50 5.27 13.33 -1.19
CA HIS A 50 6.08 13.94 -0.14
C HIS A 50 6.93 12.92 0.62
N GLU A 51 6.39 11.73 0.88
CA GLU A 51 7.15 10.65 1.53
C GLU A 51 8.31 10.17 0.64
N LEU A 52 8.11 10.07 -0.68
CA LEU A 52 9.17 9.72 -1.62
C LEU A 52 10.24 10.81 -1.71
N LEU A 53 9.84 12.08 -1.64
CA LEU A 53 10.78 13.19 -1.55
C LEU A 53 11.57 13.13 -0.23
N ALA A 54 10.89 12.86 0.89
CA ALA A 54 11.53 12.70 2.19
C ALA A 54 12.54 11.54 2.17
N PHE A 55 12.19 10.41 1.55
CA PHE A 55 13.08 9.27 1.33
C PHE A 55 14.36 9.69 0.61
N ALA A 56 14.22 10.31 -0.56
CA ALA A 56 15.36 10.75 -1.36
C ALA A 56 16.22 11.79 -0.61
N ALA A 57 15.57 12.77 0.03
CA ALA A 57 16.26 13.78 0.83
C ALA A 57 17.00 13.18 2.03
N GLY A 58 16.40 12.19 2.70
CA GLY A 58 17.01 11.47 3.82
C GLY A 58 18.32 10.79 3.42
N PHE A 59 18.36 10.09 2.27
CA PHE A 59 19.61 9.50 1.76
C PHE A 59 20.69 10.55 1.49
N VAL A 60 20.32 11.68 0.90
CA VAL A 60 21.27 12.78 0.63
C VAL A 60 21.82 13.31 1.95
N LEU A 61 20.96 13.58 2.93
CA LEU A 61 21.39 14.07 4.25
C LEU A 61 22.27 13.06 4.98
N PHE A 62 21.89 11.78 4.98
CA PHE A 62 22.65 10.71 5.61
C PHE A 62 24.04 10.55 4.99
N TRP A 63 24.13 10.68 3.66
CA TRP A 63 25.40 10.68 2.98
C TRP A 63 26.27 11.89 3.37
N LEU A 64 25.68 13.08 3.49
CA LEU A 64 26.40 14.30 3.87
C LEU A 64 26.94 14.27 5.31
N VAL A 65 26.23 13.64 6.25
CA VAL A 65 26.68 13.50 7.65
C VAL A 65 27.58 12.27 7.87
N GLY A 66 27.80 11.46 6.84
CA GLY A 66 28.65 10.27 6.96
C GLY A 66 28.00 9.12 7.75
N ALA A 67 26.68 8.97 7.63
CA ALA A 67 25.93 7.91 8.30
C ALA A 67 26.51 6.51 7.97
N SER A 68 26.52 5.65 8.99
CA SER A 68 26.93 4.26 8.88
C SER A 68 26.02 3.46 7.94
N PHE A 69 26.54 2.36 7.40
CA PHE A 69 25.75 1.46 6.56
C PHE A 69 24.50 0.93 7.29
N SER A 70 24.61 0.64 8.59
CA SER A 70 23.47 0.22 9.42
C SER A 70 22.38 1.28 9.51
N GLU A 71 22.73 2.56 9.62
CA GLU A 71 21.76 3.65 9.69
C GLU A 71 21.05 3.84 8.36
N ILE A 72 21.80 3.78 7.25
CA ILE A 72 21.25 3.85 5.90
C ILE A 72 20.26 2.70 5.65
N VAL A 73 20.63 1.47 6.00
CA VAL A 73 19.75 0.29 5.86
C VAL A 73 18.52 0.43 6.77
N THR A 74 18.68 0.88 8.01
CA THR A 74 17.58 1.08 8.94
C THR A 74 16.59 2.12 8.41
N TYR A 75 17.09 3.25 7.90
CA TYR A 75 16.26 4.28 7.26
C TYR A 75 15.50 3.72 6.06
N ALA A 76 16.17 2.95 5.20
CA ALA A 76 15.54 2.32 4.06
C ALA A 76 14.38 1.41 4.47
N VAL A 77 14.58 0.57 5.50
CA VAL A 77 13.55 -0.32 6.03
C VAL A 77 12.37 0.47 6.62
N LEU A 78 12.63 1.51 7.41
CA LEU A 78 11.58 2.33 8.02
C LEU A 78 10.74 3.07 6.97
N MET A 79 11.36 3.55 5.90
CA MET A 79 10.65 4.23 4.81
C MET A 79 9.89 3.24 3.92
N LEU A 80 10.43 2.05 3.66
CA LEU A 80 9.67 0.99 2.98
C LEU A 80 8.45 0.54 3.81
N LEU A 81 8.57 0.51 5.14
CA LEU A 81 7.44 0.24 6.02
C LEU A 81 6.39 1.36 5.95
N LEU A 82 6.83 2.64 5.91
CA LEU A 82 5.94 3.78 5.68
C LEU A 82 5.16 3.62 4.37
N PHE A 83 5.85 3.35 3.26
CA PHE A 83 5.21 3.15 1.95
C PHE A 83 4.23 1.97 1.94
N ALA A 84 4.56 0.88 2.64
CA ALA A 84 3.67 -0.27 2.74
C ALA A 84 2.38 0.09 3.51
N VAL A 85 2.48 0.85 4.60
CA VAL A 85 1.32 1.29 5.37
C VAL A 85 0.52 2.35 4.63
N GLU A 86 1.15 3.28 3.91
CA GLU A 86 0.47 4.24 3.05
C GLU A 86 -0.31 3.53 1.93
N ALA A 87 0.27 2.51 1.30
CA ALA A 87 -0.45 1.69 0.32
C ALA A 87 -1.68 0.98 0.92
N LEU A 88 -1.55 0.46 2.15
CA LEU A 88 -2.68 -0.13 2.87
C LEU A 88 -3.73 0.91 3.25
N ASN A 89 -3.32 2.12 3.66
CA ASN A 89 -4.22 3.22 3.95
C ASN A 89 -5.03 3.61 2.71
N THR A 90 -4.37 3.84 1.57
CA THR A 90 -5.05 4.15 0.29
C THR A 90 -6.00 3.03 -0.13
N ALA A 91 -5.61 1.76 0.03
CA ALA A 91 -6.49 0.63 -0.27
C ALA A 91 -7.74 0.59 0.63
N ILE A 92 -7.60 0.90 1.93
CA ILE A 92 -8.72 1.03 2.86
C ILE A 92 -9.62 2.19 2.45
N GLU A 93 -9.05 3.35 2.12
CA GLU A 93 -9.82 4.53 1.68
C GLU A 93 -10.65 4.22 0.44
N GLU A 94 -10.06 3.60 -0.59
CA GLU A 94 -10.77 3.20 -1.79
C GLU A 94 -11.91 2.22 -1.50
N LEU A 95 -11.65 1.22 -0.64
CA LEU A 95 -12.67 0.24 -0.27
C LEU A 95 -13.81 0.90 0.51
N VAL A 96 -13.50 1.81 1.43
CA VAL A 96 -14.48 2.56 2.21
C VAL A 96 -15.33 3.44 1.29
N ASP A 97 -14.72 4.15 0.35
CA ASP A 97 -15.43 5.00 -0.62
C ASP A 97 -16.32 4.19 -1.57
N ARG A 98 -15.93 2.96 -1.86
CA ARG A 98 -16.74 2.03 -2.65
C ARG A 98 -17.94 1.48 -1.88
N VAL A 99 -17.76 1.12 -0.61
CA VAL A 99 -18.75 0.38 0.20
C VAL A 99 -19.69 1.30 0.97
N SER A 100 -19.24 2.49 1.36
CA SER A 100 -20.01 3.47 2.14
C SER A 100 -20.10 4.81 1.39
N PRO A 101 -20.84 4.86 0.26
CA PRO A 101 -20.98 6.09 -0.53
C PRO A 101 -21.68 7.21 0.25
N GLU A 102 -22.49 6.86 1.25
CA GLU A 102 -22.99 7.79 2.25
C GLU A 102 -22.01 7.84 3.43
N ILE A 103 -21.66 9.03 3.93
CA ILE A 103 -20.66 9.21 4.98
C ILE A 103 -21.14 8.50 6.26
N SER A 104 -20.64 7.28 6.49
CA SER A 104 -20.88 6.53 7.71
C SER A 104 -19.84 6.86 8.78
N THR A 105 -20.23 6.74 10.04
CA THR A 105 -19.31 6.87 11.18
C THR A 105 -18.21 5.82 11.12
N VAL A 106 -18.53 4.60 10.68
CA VAL A 106 -17.57 3.50 10.53
C VAL A 106 -16.55 3.81 9.43
N GLY A 107 -17.00 4.29 8.26
CA GLY A 107 -16.11 4.67 7.16
C GLY A 107 -15.15 5.79 7.56
N ARG A 108 -15.66 6.82 8.26
CA ARG A 108 -14.80 7.88 8.82
C ARG A 108 -13.74 7.32 9.76
N ASN A 109 -14.15 6.50 10.73
CA ASN A 109 -13.22 5.90 11.70
C ASN A 109 -12.14 5.04 11.01
N ALA A 110 -12.49 4.29 9.97
CA ALA A 110 -11.53 3.47 9.23
C ALA A 110 -10.44 4.34 8.58
N LYS A 111 -10.82 5.45 7.94
CA LYS A 111 -9.88 6.41 7.33
C LYS A 111 -9.01 7.10 8.38
N ASP A 112 -9.61 7.55 9.47
CA ASP A 112 -8.88 8.24 10.56
C ASP A 112 -7.80 7.33 11.19
N LEU A 113 -8.12 6.05 11.40
CA LEU A 113 -7.17 5.06 11.91
C LEU A 113 -6.05 4.76 10.92
N GLY A 114 -6.36 4.64 9.64
CA GLY A 114 -5.36 4.44 8.59
C GLY A 114 -4.39 5.62 8.50
N SER A 115 -4.91 6.85 8.45
CA SER A 115 -4.12 8.08 8.49
C SER A 115 -3.25 8.18 9.75
N PHE A 116 -3.77 7.79 10.92
CA PHE A 116 -2.99 7.78 12.16
C PHE A 116 -1.84 6.77 12.14
N ALA A 117 -2.01 5.61 11.49
CA ALA A 117 -0.95 4.62 11.33
C ALA A 117 0.20 5.17 10.47
N VAL A 118 -0.12 5.84 9.37
CA VAL A 118 0.85 6.54 8.51
C VAL A 118 1.58 7.63 9.30
N PHE A 119 0.84 8.45 10.07
CA PHE A 119 1.42 9.49 10.93
C PHE A 119 2.41 8.92 11.95
N CYS A 120 2.09 7.80 12.61
CA CYS A 120 3.02 7.13 13.53
C CYS A 120 4.34 6.75 12.85
N LEU A 121 4.28 6.29 11.59
CA LEU A 121 5.47 5.94 10.83
C LEU A 121 6.25 7.16 10.34
N ILE A 122 5.58 8.25 9.97
CA ILE A 122 6.24 9.53 9.70
C ILE A 122 7.02 10.00 10.93
N LEU A 123 6.42 9.92 12.13
CA LEU A 123 7.08 10.31 13.38
C LEU A 123 8.33 9.48 13.65
N VAL A 124 8.25 8.14 13.59
CA VAL A 124 9.42 7.30 13.89
C VAL A 124 10.54 7.49 12.86
N ASN A 125 10.20 7.67 11.58
CA ASN A 125 11.17 7.99 10.54
C ASN A 125 11.83 9.35 10.79
N GLY A 126 11.05 10.37 11.14
CA GLY A 126 11.56 11.71 11.46
C GLY A 126 12.46 11.71 12.69
N ILE A 127 12.08 11.01 13.75
CA ILE A 127 12.89 10.86 14.97
C ILE A 127 14.21 10.14 14.66
N PHE A 128 14.15 9.04 13.92
CA PHE A 128 15.34 8.30 13.53
C PHE A 128 16.28 9.14 12.66
N ALA A 129 15.75 9.84 11.65
CA ALA A 129 16.53 10.73 10.81
C ALA A 129 17.17 11.87 11.61
N ALA A 130 16.42 12.50 12.51
CA ALA A 130 16.96 13.53 13.39
C ALA A 130 18.06 12.97 14.30
N ALA A 131 17.89 11.75 14.83
CA ALA A 131 18.90 11.12 15.67
C ALA A 131 20.24 10.97 14.92
N VAL A 132 20.21 10.44 13.69
CA VAL A 132 21.42 10.23 12.86
C VAL A 132 22.05 11.56 12.41
N ILE A 133 21.25 12.61 12.20
CA ILE A 133 21.75 13.90 11.72
C ILE A 133 22.41 14.72 12.84
N PHE A 134 21.89 14.65 14.07
CA PHE A 134 22.29 15.52 15.17
C PHE A 134 23.16 14.87 16.24
N PHE A 135 23.29 13.54 16.26
CA PHE A 135 24.08 12.79 17.23
C PHE A 135 25.02 11.80 16.54
#